data_AF-A0A9D6N5X6-F1
#
_entry.id   AF-A0A9D6N5X6-F1
#
_cell.length_a   1.000
_cell.length_b   1.000
_cell.length_c   1.000
_cell.angle_alpha   90.00
_cell.angle_beta   90.00
_cell.angle_gamma   90.00
#
_symmetry.space_group_name_H-M   'P 1'
#
loop_
_entity.id
_entity.type
_entity.pdbx_description
1 polymer ?
#
loop_
_entity_poly.entity_id
_entity_poly.type
_entity_poly.pdbx_seq_one_letter_code
_entity_poly.pdbx_strand_id
1 'polypeptide(L)'
;MNSRAFFTTILLLGSLLPCETSTLQLKRETFRASGGDRFTLELPSGWQVDAQIRAGLPINTLRMVNSEGTCVLMISAIPGKESTGESMEELELILARSARSLAQDSVERQVRAMTFSSKTAFGVYATLTDSRRLGQKPAPGEFRFSTTFALNCSQRIVIATFLSNEEPFESVELAIMILKTLQREEGQS
;
A
#
# COMPACT_ATOMS: atom_id res chain seq x y z
N MET A 1 -58.11 -26.76 -45.55
CA MET A 1 -57.87 -25.43 -44.96
C MET A 1 -56.38 -25.30 -44.70
N ASN A 2 -55.77 -24.37 -45.43
CA ASN A 2 -54.38 -23.91 -45.40
C ASN A 2 -54.07 -23.26 -44.02
N SER A 3 -52.87 -22.94 -43.54
CA SER A 3 -51.50 -22.94 -44.06
C SER A 3 -50.58 -22.84 -42.83
N ARG A 4 -49.32 -23.26 -42.95
CA ARG A 4 -48.27 -23.21 -41.92
C ARG A 4 -47.80 -21.77 -41.64
N ALA A 5 -47.28 -21.51 -40.44
CA ALA A 5 -46.22 -20.52 -40.21
C ALA A 5 -45.29 -20.99 -39.08
N PHE A 6 -44.04 -21.27 -39.45
CA PHE A 6 -42.92 -21.56 -38.55
C PHE A 6 -42.39 -20.23 -37.99
N PHE A 7 -42.26 -20.13 -36.67
CA PHE A 7 -41.50 -19.04 -36.05
C PHE A 7 -40.06 -19.49 -35.85
N THR A 8 -39.17 -18.92 -36.66
CA THR A 8 -37.72 -18.97 -36.53
C THR A 8 -37.30 -17.90 -35.52
N THR A 9 -36.92 -18.30 -34.30
CA THR A 9 -36.30 -17.38 -33.35
C THR A 9 -34.78 -17.42 -33.51
N ILE A 10 -34.25 -16.24 -33.79
CA ILE A 10 -32.87 -15.90 -34.14
C ILE A 10 -31.93 -16.20 -32.95
N LEU A 11 -30.87 -16.97 -33.21
CA LEU A 11 -29.69 -17.10 -32.35
C LEU A 11 -29.01 -15.73 -32.25
N LEU A 12 -29.13 -15.06 -31.10
CA LEU A 12 -28.30 -13.93 -30.74
C LEU A 12 -26.87 -14.43 -30.52
N LEU A 13 -26.00 -14.26 -31.52
CA LEU A 13 -24.56 -14.32 -31.33
C LEU A 13 -24.17 -13.20 -30.35
N GLY A 14 -24.00 -13.55 -29.08
CA GLY A 14 -23.34 -12.70 -28.11
C GLY A 14 -21.92 -12.44 -28.57
N SER A 15 -21.66 -11.23 -29.04
CA SER A 15 -20.32 -10.71 -29.29
C SER A 15 -19.50 -10.83 -28.01
N LEU A 16 -18.60 -11.81 -27.97
CA LEU A 16 -17.53 -11.92 -26.98
C LEU A 16 -16.61 -10.72 -27.19
N LEU A 17 -16.93 -9.60 -26.54
CA LEU A 17 -16.00 -8.48 -26.48
C LEU A 17 -14.72 -9.00 -25.81
N PRO A 18 -13.53 -8.76 -26.38
CA PRO A 18 -12.29 -9.07 -25.71
C PRO A 18 -12.28 -8.26 -24.41
N CYS A 19 -12.30 -8.97 -23.29
CA CYS A 19 -11.98 -8.38 -22.00
C CYS A 19 -10.52 -7.95 -22.11
N GLU A 20 -10.28 -6.66 -22.37
CA GLU A 20 -8.95 -6.09 -22.31
C GLU A 20 -8.51 -6.17 -20.85
N THR A 21 -7.80 -7.24 -20.52
CA THR A 21 -7.03 -7.34 -19.28
C THR A 21 -5.93 -6.30 -19.37
N SER A 22 -6.23 -5.09 -18.87
CA SER A 22 -5.24 -4.04 -18.65
C SER A 22 -4.14 -4.64 -17.77
N THR A 23 -3.02 -4.98 -18.39
CA THR A 23 -1.86 -5.48 -17.68
C THR A 23 -1.29 -4.31 -16.91
N LEU A 24 -1.30 -4.43 -15.58
CA LEU A 24 -0.76 -3.43 -14.67
C LEU A 24 0.72 -3.20 -15.01
N GLN A 25 1.03 -2.13 -15.74
CA GLN A 25 2.41 -1.76 -16.04
C GLN A 25 3.05 -1.19 -14.77
N LEU A 26 4.12 -1.82 -14.29
CA LEU A 26 4.88 -1.35 -13.14
C LEU A 26 6.07 -0.49 -13.60
N LYS A 27 6.37 0.56 -12.83
CA LYS A 27 7.59 1.35 -12.95
C LYS A 27 8.45 1.18 -11.69
N ARG A 28 9.77 1.19 -11.86
CA ARG A 28 10.72 1.16 -10.75
C ARG A 28 11.05 2.57 -10.29
N GLU A 29 11.03 2.79 -8.99
CA GLU A 29 11.39 4.05 -8.35
C GLU A 29 12.48 3.82 -7.31
N THR A 30 13.39 4.80 -7.17
CA THR A 30 14.49 4.77 -6.21
C THR A 30 14.38 5.95 -5.28
N PHE A 31 14.57 5.74 -3.97
CA PHE A 31 14.64 6.83 -3.00
C PHE A 31 15.81 6.65 -2.03
N ARG A 32 16.22 7.77 -1.41
CA ARG A 32 17.30 7.79 -0.42
C ARG A 32 16.77 8.01 0.98
N ALA A 33 17.10 7.11 1.88
CA ALA A 33 16.87 7.30 3.31
C ALA A 33 17.81 8.37 3.88
N SER A 34 17.52 8.87 5.07
CA SER A 34 18.30 9.92 5.75
C SER A 34 19.75 9.53 6.02
N GLY A 35 20.06 8.23 6.13
CA GLY A 35 21.41 7.69 6.28
C GLY A 35 22.18 7.46 4.97
N GLY A 36 21.65 7.91 3.83
CA GLY A 36 22.28 7.75 2.51
C GLY A 36 21.98 6.41 1.81
N ASP A 37 21.38 5.45 2.52
CA ASP A 37 20.93 4.20 1.91
C ASP A 37 19.94 4.44 0.78
N ARG A 38 20.08 3.63 -0.27
CA ARG A 38 19.20 3.65 -1.43
C ARG A 38 18.24 2.47 -1.37
N PHE A 39 16.98 2.75 -1.64
CA PHE A 39 15.92 1.76 -1.72
C PHE A 39 15.27 1.84 -3.08
N THR A 40 14.88 0.68 -3.60
CA THR A 40 14.07 0.54 -4.81
C THR A 40 12.74 -0.11 -4.49
N LEU A 41 11.72 0.24 -5.26
CA LEU A 41 10.42 -0.42 -5.27
C LEU A 41 9.81 -0.32 -6.67
N GLU A 42 8.80 -1.14 -6.93
CA GLU A 42 8.01 -1.14 -8.15
C GLU A 42 6.56 -0.77 -7.80
N LEU A 43 5.97 0.14 -8.56
CA LEU A 43 4.63 0.67 -8.34
C LEU A 43 3.89 0.86 -9.67
N PRO A 44 2.55 0.93 -9.66
CA PRO A 44 1.79 1.10 -10.88
C PRO A 44 2.19 2.38 -11.63
N SER A 45 2.23 2.27 -12.96
CA SER A 45 2.48 3.40 -13.85
C SER A 45 1.40 4.46 -13.65
N GLY A 46 1.78 5.73 -13.75
CA GLY A 46 0.89 6.88 -13.52
C GLY A 46 0.84 7.38 -12.07
N TRP A 47 1.42 6.66 -11.10
CA TRP A 47 1.57 7.18 -9.74
C TRP A 47 2.59 8.32 -9.70
N GLN A 48 2.21 9.40 -9.04
CA GLN A 48 3.08 10.54 -8.76
C GLN A 48 3.94 10.22 -7.54
N VAL A 49 5.21 10.62 -7.58
CA VAL A 49 6.19 10.31 -6.54
C VAL A 49 6.85 11.61 -6.10
N ASP A 50 6.87 11.84 -4.80
CA ASP A 50 7.43 13.03 -4.16
C ASP A 50 8.28 12.62 -2.96
N ALA A 51 9.51 13.11 -2.89
CA ALA A 51 10.41 12.86 -1.76
C ALA A 51 10.27 13.99 -0.75
N GLN A 52 9.63 13.70 0.39
CA GLN A 52 9.45 14.67 1.46
C GLN A 52 10.66 14.64 2.38
N ILE A 53 11.53 15.65 2.21
CA ILE A 53 12.70 15.89 3.05
C ILE A 53 12.37 17.06 3.97
N ARG A 54 12.35 16.83 5.29
CA ARG A 54 12.14 17.90 6.27
C ARG A 54 13.47 18.30 6.90
N ALA A 55 13.85 19.57 6.76
CA ALA A 55 15.04 20.10 7.40
C ALA A 55 14.98 19.88 8.92
N GLY A 56 16.07 19.36 9.49
CA GLY A 56 16.19 19.10 10.93
C GLY A 56 15.55 17.80 11.43
N LEU A 57 14.88 17.02 10.57
CA LEU A 57 14.40 15.68 10.91
C LEU A 57 15.24 14.61 10.21
N PRO A 58 15.70 13.56 10.93
CA PRO A 58 16.52 12.50 10.35
C PRO A 58 15.66 11.46 9.62
N ILE A 59 14.61 11.89 8.90
CA ILE A 59 13.66 11.00 8.22
C ILE A 59 13.32 11.59 6.86
N ASN A 60 13.59 10.81 5.82
CA ASN A 60 13.10 11.08 4.48
C ASN A 60 11.90 10.17 4.22
N THR A 61 10.80 10.75 3.76
CA THR A 61 9.58 10.01 3.42
C THR A 61 9.35 10.06 1.92
N LEU A 62 9.28 8.89 1.27
CA LEU A 62 8.79 8.80 -0.09
C LEU A 62 7.27 8.78 -0.06
N ARG A 63 6.64 9.81 -0.64
CA ARG A 63 5.19 9.91 -0.78
C ARG A 63 4.80 9.59 -2.22
N MET A 64 3.86 8.68 -2.38
CA MET A 64 3.37 8.24 -3.69
C MET A 64 1.85 8.36 -3.72
N VAL A 65 1.31 8.88 -4.82
CA VAL A 65 -0.12 9.13 -4.98
C VAL A 65 -0.56 8.55 -6.30
N ASN A 66 -1.68 7.82 -6.32
CA ASN A 66 -2.25 7.34 -7.58
C ASN A 66 -2.77 8.51 -8.44
N SER A 67 -3.03 8.25 -9.72
CA SER A 67 -3.50 9.28 -10.67
C SER A 67 -4.81 9.96 -10.26
N GLU A 68 -5.65 9.26 -9.49
CA GLU A 68 -6.96 9.76 -9.05
C GLU A 68 -6.91 10.48 -7.69
N GLY A 69 -5.78 10.42 -6.98
CA GLY A 69 -5.65 10.97 -5.62
C GLY A 69 -6.46 10.24 -4.55
N THR A 70 -7.00 9.06 -4.85
CA THR A 70 -7.79 8.22 -3.93
C THR A 70 -6.93 7.37 -3.00
N CYS A 71 -5.66 7.15 -3.38
CA CYS A 71 -4.71 6.32 -2.67
C CYS A 71 -3.38 7.04 -2.48
N VAL A 72 -2.81 6.93 -1.27
CA VAL A 72 -1.50 7.50 -0.92
C VAL A 72 -0.68 6.45 -0.18
N LEU A 73 0.53 6.16 -0.67
CA LEU A 73 1.52 5.34 0.03
C LEU A 73 2.66 6.24 0.49
N MET A 74 2.95 6.25 1.78
CA MET A 74 4.10 6.92 2.37
C MET A 74 5.06 5.88 2.91
N ILE A 75 6.35 5.97 2.57
CA ILE A 75 7.38 5.04 3.03
C ILE A 75 8.51 5.84 3.68
N SER A 76 8.88 5.48 4.90
CA SER A 76 10.03 6.03 5.60
C SER A 76 10.93 4.91 6.08
N ALA A 77 12.22 5.00 5.80
CA ALA A 77 13.22 4.07 6.33
C ALA A 77 13.98 4.74 7.47
N ILE A 78 13.99 4.12 8.63
CA ILE A 78 14.73 4.57 9.82
C ILE A 78 15.84 3.57 10.14
N PRO A 79 16.95 4.03 10.74
CA PRO A 79 17.97 3.12 11.24
C PRO A 79 17.38 2.09 12.21
N GLY A 80 17.62 0.80 11.94
CA GLY A 80 17.39 -0.27 12.91
C GLY A 80 18.54 -0.39 13.89
N LYS A 81 18.40 -1.23 14.93
CA LYS A 81 19.52 -1.59 15.81
C LYS A 81 20.57 -2.37 15.03
N GLU A 82 21.84 -1.99 15.18
CA GLU A 82 22.96 -2.49 14.36
C GLU A 82 23.25 -4.01 14.51
N SER A 83 22.80 -4.65 15.59
CA SER A 83 23.32 -5.98 15.96
C SER A 83 22.46 -7.19 15.62
N THR A 84 21.15 -7.07 15.34
CA THR A 84 20.29 -8.27 15.14
C THR A 84 19.15 -8.12 14.13
N GLY A 85 18.89 -6.92 13.60
CA GLY A 85 17.57 -6.64 13.00
C GLY A 85 16.45 -6.72 14.06
N GLU A 86 15.31 -6.10 13.79
CA GLU A 86 14.17 -6.18 14.71
C GLU A 86 13.42 -7.52 14.54
N SER A 87 13.04 -8.13 15.66
CA SER A 87 12.19 -9.34 15.69
C SER A 87 10.74 -9.03 15.29
N MET A 88 9.93 -10.06 15.04
CA MET A 88 8.51 -9.86 14.72
C MET A 88 7.77 -9.17 15.88
N GLU A 89 8.08 -9.55 17.13
CA GLU A 89 7.50 -8.95 18.34
C GLU A 89 7.90 -7.47 18.50
N GLU A 90 9.13 -7.11 18.12
CA GLU A 90 9.57 -5.72 18.11
C GLU A 90 8.82 -4.91 17.05
N LEU A 91 8.61 -5.48 15.85
CA LEU A 91 7.82 -4.85 14.80
C LEU A 91 6.35 -4.67 15.20
N GLU A 92 5.75 -5.64 15.91
CA GLU A 92 4.41 -5.50 16.49
C GLU A 92 4.34 -4.36 17.51
N LEU A 93 5.35 -4.24 18.37
CA LEU A 93 5.41 -3.15 19.35
C LEU A 93 5.55 -1.79 18.66
N ILE A 94 6.37 -1.70 17.61
CA ILE A 94 6.52 -0.50 16.77
C ILE A 94 5.20 -0.14 16.11
N LEU A 95 4.51 -1.11 15.51
CA LEU A 95 3.22 -0.92 14.87
C LEU A 95 2.17 -0.44 15.88
N ALA A 96 2.06 -1.10 17.04
CA ALA A 96 1.11 -0.73 18.09
C ALA A 96 1.35 0.69 18.63
N ARG A 97 2.62 1.11 18.75
CA ARG A 97 2.96 2.49 19.16
C ARG A 97 2.62 3.50 18.08
N SER A 98 2.94 3.19 16.82
CA SER A 98 2.70 4.08 15.67
C SER A 98 1.22 4.28 15.39
N ALA A 99 0.42 3.22 15.55
CA ALA A 99 -1.01 3.23 15.33
C ALA A 99 -1.82 3.74 16.53
N ARG A 100 -1.21 3.99 17.69
CA ARG A 100 -1.93 4.34 18.93
C ARG A 100 -2.74 5.62 18.82
N SER A 101 -2.20 6.67 18.19
CA SER A 101 -2.91 7.93 18.00
C SER A 101 -4.11 7.76 17.07
N LEU A 102 -3.96 6.95 16.02
CA LEU A 102 -5.03 6.67 15.06
C LEU A 102 -6.14 5.79 15.66
N ALA A 103 -5.79 4.87 16.55
CA ALA A 103 -6.73 3.93 17.16
C ALA A 103 -7.78 4.59 18.08
N GLN A 104 -7.52 5.81 18.58
CA GLN A 104 -8.47 6.55 19.41
C GLN A 104 -9.72 6.97 18.63
N ASP A 105 -9.54 7.29 17.36
CA ASP A 105 -10.60 7.77 16.46
C ASP A 105 -11.06 6.67 15.48
N SER A 106 -10.61 5.43 15.66
CA SER A 106 -10.92 4.33 14.75
C SER A 106 -12.08 3.44 15.18
N VAL A 107 -12.68 2.74 14.21
CA VAL A 107 -13.81 1.81 14.44
C VAL A 107 -13.36 0.55 15.19
N GLU A 108 -12.20 0.02 14.84
CA GLU A 108 -11.68 -1.27 15.32
C GLU A 108 -11.23 -1.20 16.79
N ARG A 109 -10.89 0.00 17.30
CA ARG A 109 -10.43 0.30 18.68
C ARG A 109 -9.21 -0.48 19.18
N GLN A 110 -8.74 -1.49 18.43
CA GLN A 110 -7.59 -2.34 18.71
C GLN A 110 -6.83 -2.62 17.41
N VAL A 111 -5.51 -2.59 17.51
CA VAL A 111 -4.59 -2.87 16.40
C VAL A 111 -4.44 -4.38 16.28
N ARG A 112 -4.91 -4.98 15.18
CA ARG A 112 -4.67 -6.39 14.87
C ARG A 112 -3.51 -6.48 13.88
N ALA A 113 -2.38 -6.98 14.36
CA ALA A 113 -1.21 -7.22 13.52
C ALA A 113 -1.45 -8.41 12.59
N MET A 114 -1.18 -8.22 11.31
CA MET A 114 -1.12 -9.27 10.30
C MET A 114 0.32 -9.36 9.78
N THR A 115 0.79 -10.58 9.51
CA THR A 115 2.16 -10.80 9.05
C THR A 115 2.31 -10.53 7.55
N PHE A 116 3.48 -10.02 7.19
CA PHE A 116 3.95 -9.75 5.85
C PHE A 116 5.32 -10.38 5.67
N SER A 117 5.56 -11.02 4.51
CA SER A 117 6.88 -11.54 4.17
C SER A 117 7.11 -11.49 2.66
N SER A 118 8.36 -11.24 2.28
CA SER A 118 8.89 -11.18 0.93
C SER A 118 10.32 -11.71 0.92
N LYS A 119 10.99 -11.71 -0.24
CA LYS A 119 12.39 -12.14 -0.34
C LYS A 119 13.36 -11.21 0.42
N THR A 120 13.01 -9.93 0.57
CA THR A 120 13.91 -8.87 1.03
C THR A 120 13.41 -8.12 2.26
N ALA A 121 12.19 -8.39 2.69
CA ALA A 121 11.58 -7.77 3.86
C ALA A 121 10.53 -8.68 4.51
N PHE A 122 10.37 -8.54 5.82
CA PHE A 122 9.28 -9.13 6.59
C PHE A 122 8.72 -8.12 7.58
N GLY A 123 7.53 -8.34 8.09
CA GLY A 123 7.00 -7.52 9.17
C GLY A 123 5.53 -7.71 9.43
N VAL A 124 4.91 -6.65 9.96
CA VAL A 124 3.50 -6.65 10.33
C VAL A 124 2.79 -5.41 9.84
N TYR A 125 1.47 -5.50 9.73
CA TYR A 125 0.62 -4.34 9.44
C TYR A 125 -0.71 -4.39 10.18
N ALA A 126 -1.36 -3.23 10.27
CA ALA A 126 -2.72 -3.11 10.77
C ALA A 126 -3.48 -2.04 10.00
N THR A 127 -4.77 -2.28 9.78
CA THR A 127 -5.68 -1.35 9.13
C THR A 127 -6.64 -0.78 10.14
N LEU A 128 -6.85 0.53 10.06
CA LEU A 128 -7.79 1.28 10.89
C LEU A 128 -8.73 2.08 9.99
N THR A 129 -10.00 2.12 10.37
CA THR A 129 -11.05 2.89 9.69
C THR A 129 -11.36 4.15 10.50
N ASP A 130 -11.31 5.34 9.88
CA ASP A 130 -11.70 6.60 10.55
C ASP A 130 -13.20 6.60 10.83
N SER A 131 -13.57 6.59 12.12
CA SER A 131 -14.98 6.53 12.55
C SER A 131 -15.80 7.74 12.11
N ARG A 132 -15.16 8.91 11.92
CA ARG A 132 -15.81 10.15 11.48
C ARG A 132 -16.25 10.09 10.03
N ARG A 133 -15.75 9.11 9.26
CA ARG A 133 -15.96 8.96 7.81
C ARG A 133 -16.88 7.80 7.45
N LEU A 134 -17.50 7.16 8.44
CA LEU A 134 -18.47 6.09 8.20
C LEU A 134 -19.68 6.61 7.42
N GLY A 135 -19.97 5.97 6.29
CA GLY A 135 -21.10 6.31 5.42
C GLY A 135 -20.97 7.63 4.65
N GLN A 136 -19.85 8.35 4.76
CA GLN A 136 -19.63 9.62 4.09
C GLN A 136 -18.65 9.48 2.93
N LYS A 137 -18.86 10.24 1.85
CA LYS A 137 -17.88 10.39 0.78
C LYS A 137 -16.76 11.33 1.28
N PRO A 138 -15.49 10.88 1.35
CA PRO A 138 -14.37 11.73 1.79
C PRO A 138 -14.17 12.92 0.85
N ALA A 139 -13.76 14.07 1.40
CA ALA A 139 -13.37 15.21 0.57
C ALA A 139 -12.02 14.95 -0.13
N PRO A 140 -11.67 15.71 -1.18
CA PRO A 140 -10.36 15.58 -1.81
C PRO A 140 -9.22 15.73 -0.80
N GLY A 141 -8.30 14.75 -0.78
CA GLY A 141 -7.17 14.71 0.17
C GLY A 141 -7.49 14.09 1.53
N GLU A 142 -8.71 13.63 1.75
CA GLU A 142 -9.13 12.90 2.95
C GLU A 142 -9.27 11.41 2.65
N PHE A 143 -9.00 10.57 3.66
CA PHE A 143 -8.96 9.13 3.52
C PHE A 143 -9.80 8.44 4.58
N ARG A 144 -10.55 7.41 4.19
CA ARG A 144 -11.38 6.61 5.10
C ARG A 144 -10.56 5.56 5.84
N PHE A 145 -9.58 4.97 5.16
CA PHE A 145 -8.79 3.86 5.66
C PHE A 145 -7.33 4.24 5.78
N SER A 146 -6.69 3.72 6.83
CA SER A 146 -5.25 3.84 7.06
C SER A 146 -4.67 2.49 7.44
N THR A 147 -3.81 1.95 6.58
CA THR A 147 -3.01 0.76 6.86
C THR A 147 -1.59 1.17 7.18
N THR A 148 -1.10 0.82 8.36
CA THR A 148 0.29 1.04 8.75
C THR A 148 1.05 -0.27 8.74
N PHE A 149 2.24 -0.25 8.15
CA PHE A 149 3.17 -1.36 8.07
C PHE A 149 4.42 -1.02 8.89
N ALA A 150 4.94 -2.00 9.61
CA ALA A 150 6.26 -1.98 10.22
C ALA A 150 7.05 -3.17 9.68
N LEU A 151 8.09 -2.90 8.90
CA LEU A 151 8.86 -3.90 8.18
C LEU A 151 10.33 -3.85 8.62
N ASN A 152 10.98 -5.00 8.63
CA ASN A 152 12.43 -5.10 8.60
C ASN A 152 12.87 -5.37 7.15
N CYS A 153 13.71 -4.50 6.60
CA CYS A 153 14.29 -4.63 5.27
C CYS A 153 15.80 -4.33 5.35
N SER A 154 16.63 -5.36 5.18
CA SER A 154 18.10 -5.26 5.21
C SER A 154 18.65 -4.45 6.40
N GLN A 155 18.22 -4.81 7.63
CA GLN A 155 18.60 -4.16 8.91
C GLN A 155 18.08 -2.73 9.09
N ARG A 156 17.16 -2.28 8.23
CA ARG A 156 16.42 -1.02 8.43
C ARG A 156 14.99 -1.33 8.81
N ILE A 157 14.45 -0.50 9.70
CA ILE A 157 13.02 -0.50 9.97
C ILE A 157 12.39 0.40 8.92
N VAL A 158 11.42 -0.14 8.19
CA VAL A 158 10.64 0.61 7.21
C VAL A 158 9.23 0.74 7.75
N ILE A 159 8.80 1.98 7.96
CA ILE A 159 7.42 2.30 8.29
C ILE A 159 6.75 2.75 7.00
N ALA A 160 5.68 2.08 6.63
CA ALA A 160 4.84 2.51 5.52
C ALA A 160 3.41 2.79 6.00
N THR A 161 2.79 3.81 5.43
CA THR A 161 1.38 4.13 5.69
C THR A 161 0.66 4.22 4.35
N PHE A 162 -0.36 3.39 4.19
CA PHE A 162 -1.23 3.39 3.04
C PHE A 162 -2.58 4.00 3.42
N LEU A 163 -2.95 5.09 2.78
CA LEU A 163 -4.21 5.79 2.96
C LEU A 163 -5.07 5.54 1.72
N SER A 164 -6.34 5.16 1.92
CA SER A 164 -7.24 4.81 0.82
C SER A 164 -8.70 5.16 1.13
N ASN A 165 -9.47 5.34 0.05
CA ASN A 165 -10.93 5.43 0.06
C ASN A 165 -11.62 4.18 -0.52
N GLU A 166 -10.84 3.25 -1.06
CA GLU A 166 -11.27 1.95 -1.59
C GLU A 166 -11.43 0.93 -0.46
N GLU A 167 -12.11 -0.19 -0.72
CA GLU A 167 -12.33 -1.22 0.30
C GLU A 167 -10.98 -1.71 0.89
N PRO A 168 -10.92 -1.99 2.20
CA PRO A 168 -9.66 -2.31 2.89
C PRO A 168 -8.91 -3.47 2.27
N PHE A 169 -9.62 -4.50 1.81
CA PHE A 169 -9.00 -5.70 1.26
C PHE A 169 -8.18 -5.38 0.00
N GLU A 170 -8.80 -4.72 -0.99
CA GLU A 170 -8.16 -4.34 -2.26
C GLU A 170 -7.00 -3.37 -2.03
N SER A 171 -7.22 -2.39 -1.15
CA SER A 171 -6.23 -1.38 -0.77
C SER A 171 -4.98 -2.00 -0.14
N VAL A 172 -5.18 -2.94 0.79
CA VAL A 172 -4.10 -3.63 1.49
C VAL A 172 -3.34 -4.54 0.54
N GLU A 173 -4.03 -5.26 -0.36
CA GLU A 173 -3.37 -6.12 -1.35
C GLU A 173 -2.47 -5.32 -2.29
N LEU A 174 -2.91 -4.14 -2.74
CA LEU A 174 -2.09 -3.24 -3.56
C LEU A 174 -0.86 -2.75 -2.81
N ALA A 175 -1.01 -2.32 -1.54
CA ALA A 175 0.11 -1.90 -0.72
C ALA A 175 1.11 -3.06 -0.49
N ILE A 176 0.62 -4.27 -0.20
CA ILE A 176 1.45 -5.48 -0.05
C ILE A 176 2.17 -5.81 -1.34
N MET A 177 1.51 -5.71 -2.49
CA MET A 177 2.11 -5.94 -3.81
C MET A 177 3.31 -5.00 -4.03
N ILE A 178 3.13 -3.70 -3.78
CA ILE A 178 4.20 -2.70 -3.90
C ILE A 178 5.32 -3.00 -2.89
N LEU A 179 4.99 -3.20 -1.62
CA LEU A 179 5.99 -3.40 -0.55
C LEU A 179 6.78 -4.70 -0.70
N LYS A 180 6.24 -5.74 -1.36
CA LYS A 180 6.97 -6.97 -1.71
C LYS A 180 8.14 -6.73 -2.66
N THR A 181 8.11 -5.62 -3.40
CA THR A 181 9.18 -5.23 -4.33
C THR A 181 10.22 -4.31 -3.68
N LEU A 182 10.05 -3.96 -2.41
CA LEU A 182 10.96 -3.10 -1.68
C LEU A 182 12.32 -3.79 -1.46
N GLN A 183 13.39 -3.15 -1.90
CA GLN A 183 14.76 -3.67 -1.77
C GLN A 183 15.72 -2.55 -1.41
N ARG A 184 16.66 -2.81 -0.49
CA ARG A 184 17.81 -1.93 -0.26
C ARG A 184 18.87 -2.23 -1.32
N GLU A 185 19.35 -1.22 -2.04
CA GLU A 185 20.50 -1.36 -2.92
C GLU A 185 21.77 -1.51 -2.07
N GLU A 186 22.56 -2.54 -2.32
CA GLU A 186 23.89 -2.66 -1.73
C GLU A 186 24.79 -1.56 -2.32
N GLY A 187 25.33 -0.71 -1.46
CA GLY A 187 26.35 0.23 -1.90
C GLY A 187 27.57 -0.55 -2.36
N GLN A 188 28.07 -0.28 -3.56
CA GLN A 188 29.40 -0.70 -3.98
C GLN A 188 30.39 0.05 -3.07
N SER A 189 30.76 -0.58 -1.95
CA SER A 189 31.82 -0.13 -1.06
C SER A 189 33.19 -0.31 -1.69
#